data_AF-A0A9D1JIB9-F1
#
_entry.id   AF-A0A9D1JIB9-F1
#
_cell.length_a   1.000
_cell.length_b   1.000
_cell.length_c   1.000
_cell.angle_alpha   90.00
_cell.angle_beta   90.00
_cell.angle_gamma   90.00
#
_symmetry.space_group_name_H-M   'P 1'
#
loop_
_entity.id
_entity.type
_entity.pdbx_description
1 polymer ?
#
loop_
_entity_poly.entity_id
_entity_poly.type
_entity_poly.pdbx_seq_one_letter_code
_entity_poly.pdbx_strand_id
1 'polypeptide(L)'
;MIDKECDGGRYVCQRCHAVFDEPAVVSDNPTHLCGVLERWQACPDCDFTHFNRERRCAICSATLECNPDKCDFELCDDCKRAALDFFRLLLGKWFSREELMYLSQVYGANDLCDGVSFWDK
;
A
#
# COMPACT_ATOMS: atom_id res chain seq x y z
N MET A 1 -15.85 -16.09 16.48
CA MET A 1 -14.96 -14.92 16.31
C MET A 1 -14.07 -15.21 15.12
N ILE A 2 -13.79 -14.19 14.31
CA ILE A 2 -13.06 -14.22 13.02
C ILE A 2 -14.05 -14.55 11.87
N ASP A 3 -14.35 -13.70 10.88
CA ASP A 3 -13.65 -12.50 10.39
C ASP A 3 -14.60 -11.37 9.98
N LYS A 4 -14.11 -10.14 10.19
CA LYS A 4 -14.67 -8.93 9.62
C LYS A 4 -14.71 -9.06 8.10
N GLU A 5 -15.91 -9.08 7.53
CA GLU A 5 -16.15 -8.57 6.18
C GLU A 5 -15.65 -7.12 6.14
N CYS A 6 -14.43 -6.92 5.62
CA CYS A 6 -13.92 -5.61 5.29
C CYS A 6 -13.51 -5.57 3.81
N ASP A 7 -14.39 -4.90 3.06
CA ASP A 7 -14.24 -4.35 1.72
C ASP A 7 -14.12 -5.34 0.55
N GLY A 8 -15.05 -5.20 -0.40
CA GLY A 8 -14.87 -5.65 -1.78
C GLY A 8 -13.58 -5.02 -2.32
N GLY A 9 -12.50 -5.78 -2.26
CA GLY A 9 -11.21 -5.36 -2.77
C GLY A 9 -11.02 -5.97 -4.15
N ARG A 10 -10.62 -5.14 -5.11
CA ARG A 10 -10.17 -5.62 -6.41
C ARG A 10 -8.92 -6.48 -6.26
N TYR A 11 -8.69 -7.34 -7.23
CA TYR A 11 -7.53 -8.22 -7.35
C TYR A 11 -6.84 -7.97 -8.68
N VAL A 12 -5.53 -8.19 -8.73
CA VAL A 12 -4.70 -8.08 -9.91
C VAL A 12 -4.02 -9.42 -10.17
N CYS A 13 -4.25 -10.01 -11.35
CA CYS A 13 -3.58 -11.25 -11.74
C CYS A 13 -2.08 -11.03 -11.91
N GLN A 14 -1.25 -11.90 -11.35
CA GLN A 14 0.21 -11.81 -11.54
C GLN A 14 0.66 -12.25 -12.95
N ARG A 15 -0.20 -12.93 -13.71
CA ARG A 15 0.11 -13.43 -15.06
C ARG A 15 -0.41 -12.55 -16.18
N CYS A 16 -1.72 -12.26 -16.20
CA CYS A 16 -2.33 -11.46 -17.27
C CYS A 16 -2.51 -9.99 -16.91
N HIS A 17 -2.17 -9.59 -15.68
CA HIS A 17 -2.37 -8.23 -15.14
C HIS A 17 -3.82 -7.72 -15.19
N ALA A 18 -4.80 -8.61 -15.41
CA ALA A 18 -6.21 -8.27 -15.34
C ALA A 18 -6.61 -7.87 -13.92
N VAL A 19 -7.48 -6.85 -13.84
CA VAL A 19 -8.06 -6.37 -12.60
C VAL A 19 -9.50 -6.89 -12.50
N PHE A 20 -9.83 -7.56 -11.41
CA PHE A 20 -11.15 -8.20 -11.22
C PHE A 20 -11.64 -8.05 -9.78
N ASP A 21 -12.95 -8.04 -9.57
CA ASP A 21 -13.53 -7.79 -8.25
C ASP A 21 -13.59 -9.06 -7.38
N GLU A 22 -13.79 -10.23 -7.99
CA GLU A 22 -13.83 -11.53 -7.30
C GLU A 22 -13.07 -12.61 -8.08
N PRO A 23 -12.24 -13.43 -7.42
CA PRO A 23 -11.62 -14.59 -8.05
C PRO A 23 -12.67 -15.63 -8.49
N ALA A 24 -12.45 -16.26 -9.63
CA ALA A 24 -13.27 -17.40 -10.05
C ALA A 24 -13.00 -18.61 -9.14
N VAL A 25 -14.06 -19.34 -8.76
CA VAL A 25 -13.94 -20.60 -8.01
C VAL A 25 -13.95 -21.76 -9.01
N VAL A 26 -12.82 -22.43 -9.14
CA VAL A 26 -12.66 -23.63 -9.97
C VAL A 26 -12.86 -24.85 -9.09
N SER A 27 -13.64 -25.81 -9.57
CA SER A 27 -13.85 -27.10 -8.91
C SER A 27 -13.46 -28.21 -9.88
N ASP A 28 -12.50 -29.05 -9.50
CA ASP A 28 -12.01 -30.13 -10.36
C ASP A 28 -11.71 -31.39 -9.54
N ASN A 29 -11.54 -32.52 -10.22
CA ASN A 29 -11.13 -33.79 -9.63
C ASN A 29 -9.83 -34.28 -10.29
N PRO A 30 -8.66 -33.69 -9.94
CA PRO A 30 -7.39 -34.07 -10.55
C PRO A 30 -6.99 -35.52 -10.26
N THR A 31 -7.52 -36.12 -9.18
CA THR A 31 -7.24 -37.52 -8.81
C THR A 31 -8.14 -38.53 -9.51
N HIS A 32 -9.20 -38.09 -10.18
CA HIS A 32 -10.27 -38.93 -10.75
C HIS A 32 -10.90 -39.93 -9.76
N LEU A 33 -10.70 -39.73 -8.44
CA LEU A 33 -11.28 -40.57 -7.40
C LEU A 33 -12.75 -40.18 -7.19
N CYS A 34 -13.62 -41.18 -7.15
CA CYS A 34 -15.05 -40.93 -6.98
C CYS A 34 -15.31 -40.24 -5.62
N GLY A 35 -15.99 -39.09 -5.65
CA GLY A 35 -16.32 -38.31 -4.46
C GLY A 35 -15.25 -37.32 -3.98
N VAL A 36 -14.11 -37.21 -4.66
CA VAL A 36 -13.08 -36.19 -4.36
C VAL A 36 -13.24 -35.02 -5.32
N LEU A 37 -13.43 -33.81 -4.79
CA LEU A 37 -13.41 -32.55 -5.54
C LEU A 37 -12.51 -31.58 -4.80
N GLU A 38 -11.53 -31.03 -5.51
CA GLU A 38 -10.72 -29.93 -5.05
C GLU A 38 -11.31 -28.62 -5.55
N ARG A 39 -11.25 -27.59 -4.71
CA ARG A 39 -11.70 -26.24 -5.04
C ARG A 39 -10.60 -25.25 -4.78
N TRP A 40 -10.36 -24.38 -5.74
CA TRP A 40 -9.38 -23.31 -5.60
C TRP A 40 -9.88 -22.05 -6.30
N GLN A 41 -9.26 -20.92 -5.95
CA GLN A 41 -9.53 -19.63 -6.56
C GLN A 41 -8.53 -19.35 -7.68
N ALA A 42 -9.01 -18.74 -8.76
CA ALA A 42 -8.22 -18.42 -9.93
C ALA A 42 -8.63 -17.07 -10.53
N CYS A 43 -7.73 -16.49 -11.33
CA CYS A 43 -8.04 -15.34 -12.16
C CYS A 43 -9.13 -15.71 -13.18
N PRO A 44 -10.23 -14.95 -13.28
CA PRO A 44 -11.34 -15.27 -14.19
C PRO A 44 -10.95 -15.23 -15.68
N ASP A 45 -9.87 -14.54 -16.04
CA ASP A 45 -9.47 -14.37 -17.45
C ASP A 45 -8.46 -15.41 -17.94
N CYS A 46 -7.68 -16.03 -17.04
CA CYS A 46 -6.58 -16.91 -17.44
C CYS A 46 -6.37 -18.14 -16.54
N ASP A 47 -7.30 -18.41 -15.63
CA ASP A 47 -7.28 -19.50 -14.65
C ASP A 47 -6.02 -19.58 -13.78
N PHE A 48 -5.23 -18.51 -13.73
CA PHE A 48 -4.01 -18.47 -12.93
C PHE A 48 -4.34 -18.25 -11.45
N THR A 49 -3.77 -19.08 -10.58
CA THR A 49 -4.10 -19.14 -9.16
C THR A 49 -3.38 -18.10 -8.31
N HIS A 50 -2.40 -17.37 -8.86
CA HIS A 50 -1.68 -16.33 -8.15
C HIS A 50 -2.12 -14.93 -8.59
N PHE A 51 -2.75 -14.23 -7.66
CA PHE A 51 -3.22 -12.85 -7.81
C PHE A 51 -3.08 -12.12 -6.47
N ASN A 52 -2.92 -10.80 -6.53
CA ASN A 52 -2.75 -9.95 -5.35
C ASN A 52 -3.98 -9.07 -5.20
N ARG A 53 -4.33 -8.68 -3.97
CA ARG A 53 -5.31 -7.61 -3.76
C ARG A 53 -4.76 -6.30 -4.34
N GLU A 54 -5.55 -5.60 -5.14
CA GLU A 54 -5.25 -4.26 -5.62
C GLU A 54 -5.06 -3.35 -4.41
N ARG A 55 -3.89 -2.71 -4.33
CA ARG A 55 -3.62 -1.69 -3.33
C ARG A 55 -3.82 -0.33 -3.94
N ARG A 56 -4.46 0.57 -3.20
CA ARG A 56 -4.71 1.95 -3.62
C ARG A 56 -4.11 2.91 -2.62
N CYS A 57 -3.71 4.08 -3.10
CA CYS A 57 -3.28 5.16 -2.25
C CYS A 57 -4.45 5.61 -1.36
N ALA A 58 -4.22 5.69 -0.05
CA ALA A 58 -5.23 6.15 0.91
C ALA A 58 -5.71 7.60 0.67
N ILE A 59 -4.89 8.43 0.00
CA ILE A 59 -5.21 9.84 -0.25
C ILE A 59 -5.84 10.03 -1.64
N CYS A 60 -5.14 9.62 -2.71
CA CYS A 60 -5.57 9.90 -4.08
C CYS A 60 -6.26 8.70 -4.77
N SER A 61 -6.35 7.55 -4.10
CA SER A 61 -6.90 6.30 -4.66
C SER A 61 -6.19 5.74 -5.90
N ALA A 62 -5.04 6.30 -6.30
CA ALA A 62 -4.23 5.74 -7.37
C ALA A 62 -3.76 4.33 -7.04
N THR A 63 -3.73 3.45 -8.03
CA THR A 63 -3.23 2.07 -7.87
C THR A 63 -1.74 2.09 -7.50
N LEU A 64 -1.38 1.32 -6.48
CA LEU A 64 0.00 1.25 -5.98
C LEU A 64 0.73 0.07 -6.63
N GLU A 65 1.80 0.36 -7.36
CA GLU A 65 2.77 -0.62 -7.83
C GLU A 65 3.72 -1.02 -6.68
N CYS A 66 3.18 -1.70 -5.68
CA CYS A 66 3.90 -2.02 -4.46
C CYS A 66 4.57 -3.40 -4.51
N ASN A 67 5.88 -3.44 -4.29
CA ASN A 67 6.58 -4.67 -3.93
C ASN A 67 6.11 -5.10 -2.52
N PRO A 68 5.59 -6.33 -2.32
CA PRO A 68 4.97 -6.77 -1.06
C PRO A 68 5.81 -6.54 0.19
N ASP A 69 7.15 -6.50 0.07
CA ASP A 69 8.06 -6.38 1.21
C ASP A 69 8.39 -4.95 1.66
N LYS A 70 7.96 -3.90 0.94
CA LYS A 70 8.41 -2.50 1.20
C LYS A 70 7.30 -1.47 1.38
N CYS A 71 6.05 -1.90 1.45
CA CYS A 71 4.93 -0.97 1.54
C CYS A 71 4.42 -0.83 2.97
N ASP A 72 5.25 -0.19 3.81
CA ASP A 72 4.93 0.22 5.18
C ASP A 72 3.87 1.34 5.23
N PHE A 73 3.62 2.04 4.12
CA PHE A 73 2.64 3.11 4.02
C PHE A 73 1.78 2.96 2.76
N GLU A 74 0.46 3.03 2.92
CA GLU A 74 -0.54 3.01 1.83
C GLU A 74 -0.58 4.33 1.04
N LEU A 75 0.56 4.93 0.74
CA LEU A 75 0.67 6.17 -0.03
C LEU A 75 1.46 5.94 -1.32
N CYS A 76 0.98 6.51 -2.43
CA CYS A 76 1.77 6.58 -3.65
C CYS A 76 2.91 7.58 -3.47
N ASP A 77 3.91 7.53 -4.35
CA ASP A 77 5.10 8.38 -4.23
C ASP A 77 4.78 9.88 -4.28
N ASP A 78 3.77 10.28 -5.05
CA ASP A 78 3.33 11.68 -5.10
C ASP A 78 2.71 12.13 -3.78
N CYS A 79 1.83 11.30 -3.18
CA CYS A 79 1.25 11.60 -1.87
C CYS A 79 2.29 11.54 -0.75
N LYS A 80 3.31 10.67 -0.84
CA LYS A 80 4.44 10.66 0.10
C LYS A 80 5.23 11.96 0.02
N ARG A 81 5.55 12.42 -1.19
CA ARG A 81 6.26 13.70 -1.41
C ARG A 81 5.43 14.87 -0.88
N ALA A 82 4.14 14.94 -1.24
CA ALA A 82 3.25 15.99 -0.76
C ALA A 82 3.11 16.01 0.77
N ALA A 83 3.01 14.83 1.40
CA ALA A 83 2.96 14.74 2.86
C ALA A 83 4.27 15.21 3.52
N LEU A 84 5.42 14.86 2.94
CA LEU A 84 6.73 15.32 3.42
C LEU A 84 6.89 16.83 3.27
N ASP A 85 6.47 17.40 2.14
CA ASP A 85 6.53 18.84 1.91
C ASP A 85 5.62 19.59 2.87
N PHE A 86 4.41 19.08 3.12
CA PHE A 86 3.51 19.63 4.12
C PHE A 86 4.10 19.56 5.53
N PHE A 87 4.72 18.44 5.89
CA PHE A 87 5.41 18.27 7.16
C PHE A 87 6.55 19.30 7.31
N ARG A 88 7.39 19.48 6.29
CA ARG A 88 8.46 20.50 6.28
C ARG A 88 7.93 21.92 6.43
N LEU A 89 6.83 22.25 5.75
CA LEU A 89 6.17 23.55 5.88
C LEU A 89 5.66 23.78 7.31
N LEU A 90 5.07 22.75 7.94
CA LEU A 90 4.67 22.83 9.34
C LEU A 90 5.88 23.07 10.26
N LEU A 91 6.96 22.32 10.08
CA LEU A 91 8.16 22.51 10.90
C LEU A 91 8.69 23.93 10.83
N GLY A 92 8.86 24.49 9.63
CA GLY A 92 9.38 25.85 9.44
C GLY A 92 8.43 26.97 9.90
N LYS A 93 7.13 26.68 10.03
CA LYS A 93 6.14 27.61 10.58
C LYS A 93 6.11 27.60 12.11
N TRP A 94 6.25 26.43 12.71
CA TRP A 94 6.04 26.26 14.15
C TRP A 94 7.33 26.36 14.96
N PHE A 95 8.47 25.97 14.40
CA PHE A 95 9.75 25.94 15.09
C PHE A 95 10.76 26.90 14.45
N SER A 96 11.65 27.44 15.28
CA SER A 96 12.86 28.09 14.78
C SER A 96 13.86 27.03 14.30
N ARG A 97 14.89 27.48 13.59
CA ARG A 97 15.97 26.61 13.15
C ARG A 97 16.70 25.96 14.33
N GLU A 98 16.96 26.74 15.37
CA GLU A 98 17.65 26.27 16.57
C GLU A 98 16.83 25.20 17.31
N GLU A 99 15.51 25.39 17.40
CA GLU A 99 14.59 24.42 18.01
C GLU A 99 14.59 23.08 17.24
N LEU A 100 14.55 23.12 15.90
CA LEU A 100 14.62 21.89 15.09
C LEU A 100 15.98 21.20 15.16
N MET A 101 17.08 21.96 15.21
CA MET A 101 18.41 21.39 15.40
C MET A 101 18.50 20.67 16.75
N TYR A 102 17.97 21.28 17.81
CA TYR A 102 17.88 20.64 19.12
C TYR A 102 17.06 19.35 19.06
N LEU A 103 15.87 19.38 18.46
CA LEU A 103 15.02 18.19 18.32
C LEU A 103 15.72 17.07 17.51
N SER A 104 16.42 17.41 16.43
CA SER A 104 17.17 16.44 15.62
C SER A 104 18.22 15.71 16.46
N GLN A 105 18.94 16.45 17.31
CA GLN A 105 19.94 15.88 18.23
C GLN A 105 19.31 15.00 19.31
N VAL A 106 18.22 15.46 19.93
CA VAL A 106 17.57 14.75 21.04
C VAL A 106 16.97 13.42 20.59
N TYR A 107 16.33 13.39 19.41
CA TYR A 107 15.65 12.20 18.93
C TYR A 107 16.52 11.29 18.06
N GLY A 108 17.80 11.63 17.86
CA GLY A 108 18.70 10.90 16.97
C GLY A 108 18.14 10.78 15.54
N ALA A 109 17.27 11.71 15.16
CA ALA A 109 16.61 11.71 13.87
C ALA A 109 17.58 12.23 12.81
N ASN A 110 17.36 11.81 11.55
CA ASN A 110 17.96 12.50 10.40
C ASN A 110 17.64 14.00 10.49
N ASP A 111 18.53 14.84 9.98
CA ASP A 111 18.44 16.31 10.07
C ASP A 111 17.03 16.81 9.71
N LEU A 112 16.26 17.21 10.74
CA LEU A 112 14.89 17.70 10.56
C LEU A 112 14.85 19.07 9.88
N CYS A 113 15.99 19.74 9.74
CA CYS A 113 16.09 20.99 8.99
C CYS A 113 16.11 20.75 7.47
N ASP A 114 16.30 19.51 7.01
CA ASP A 114 16.43 19.20 5.58
C ASP A 114 15.15 19.54 4.80
N GLY A 115 15.29 20.44 3.83
CA GLY A 115 14.19 20.93 2.99
C GLY A 115 13.18 21.84 3.72
N VAL A 116 13.44 22.27 4.95
CA VAL A 116 12.56 23.19 5.69
C VAL A 116 12.87 24.64 5.32
N SER A 117 11.84 25.38 4.92
CA SER A 117 11.90 26.84 4.75
C SER A 117 11.43 27.52 6.02
N PHE A 118 12.31 28.30 6.65
CA PHE A 118 11.99 29.09 7.84
C PHE A 118 11.46 30.46 7.41
N TRP A 119 10.32 30.83 7.97
CA TRP A 119 9.72 32.13 7.75
C TRP A 119 10.04 32.96 8.99
N ASP A 120 10.69 34.11 8.82
CA ASP A 120 10.97 35.01 9.93
C ASP A 120 9.65 35.32 10.66
N LYS A 121 9.61 34.99 11.95
CA LYS A 121 8.47 35.24 12.84
C LYS A 121 8.50 36.65 13.39
#